data_AF-A0A958DKG2-F1
#
_entry.id   AF-A0A958DKG2-F1
#
_cell.length_a   1.000
_cell.length_b   1.000
_cell.length_c   1.000
_cell.angle_alpha   90.00
_cell.angle_beta   90.00
_cell.angle_gamma   90.00
#
_symmetry.space_group_name_H-M   'P 1'
#
loop_
_entity.id
_entity.type
_entity.pdbx_description
1 polymer ?
#
loop_
_entity_poly.entity_id
_entity_poly.type
_entity_poly.pdbx_seq_one_letter_code
_entity_poly.pdbx_strand_id
1 'polypeptide(L)'
;DRQLEALISMAGRYHEQLPEAESMIRDMGYGAMFDAMKEKAQPPREETPRKLALLETVTFAEPRQVGKRVYDDQKFYLSLKQQVESGNRLSDNQLTYLDRLVMKYGDQIENFEDVAKELKLEQSAEAPDETSGGVLELMGAITTWAEPTQRGKRTWDDHEFYQSLKSQFQTKKRLSDRQLAALKKMAARYADQMPGYEEKQEALKLPPPKVKKK
;
A
#
# COMPACT_ATOMS: atom_id res chain seq x y z
N ASP A 1 7.13 -19.79 -16.32
CA ASP A 1 8.41 -20.49 -16.55
C ASP A 1 9.53 -19.48 -16.29
N ARG A 2 10.40 -19.72 -15.30
CA ARG A 2 11.37 -18.72 -14.83
C ARG A 2 12.41 -18.34 -15.88
N GLN A 3 12.73 -19.27 -16.79
CA GLN A 3 13.70 -19.02 -17.86
C GLN A 3 13.10 -18.06 -18.91
N LEU A 4 11.83 -18.26 -19.26
CA LEU A 4 11.10 -17.38 -20.18
C LEU A 4 10.94 -15.97 -19.61
N GLU A 5 10.63 -15.84 -18.32
CA GLU A 5 10.59 -14.53 -17.64
C GLU A 5 11.94 -13.81 -17.68
N ALA A 6 13.05 -14.54 -17.50
CA ALA A 6 14.40 -13.98 -17.58
C ALA A 6 14.73 -13.50 -19.01
N LEU A 7 14.35 -14.27 -20.04
CA LEU A 7 14.52 -13.88 -21.44
C LEU A 7 13.71 -12.62 -21.78
N ILE A 8 12.46 -12.55 -21.33
CA ILE A 8 11.60 -11.37 -21.55
C ILE A 8 12.13 -10.15 -20.79
N SER A 9 12.69 -10.34 -19.59
CA SER A 9 13.37 -9.28 -18.84
C SER A 9 14.60 -8.74 -19.58
N MET A 10 15.41 -9.60 -20.18
CA MET A 10 16.55 -9.18 -20.99
C MET A 10 16.08 -8.47 -22.26
N ALA A 11 15.09 -9.01 -22.97
CA ALA A 11 14.52 -8.37 -24.14
C ALA A 11 13.95 -6.98 -23.83
N GLY A 12 13.29 -6.79 -22.69
CA GLY A 12 12.81 -5.47 -22.26
C GLY A 12 13.95 -4.48 -21.98
N ARG A 13 15.05 -4.94 -21.40
CA ARG A 13 16.26 -4.12 -21.16
C ARG A 13 16.93 -3.66 -22.44
N TYR A 14 17.03 -4.55 -23.43
CA TYR A 14 17.69 -4.28 -24.71
C TYR A 14 16.70 -4.05 -25.84
N HIS A 15 15.49 -3.55 -25.54
CA HIS A 15 14.41 -3.46 -26.54
C HIS A 15 14.77 -2.58 -27.75
N GLU A 16 15.61 -1.56 -27.57
CA GLU A 16 16.13 -0.74 -28.68
C GLU A 16 17.02 -1.53 -29.64
N GLN A 17 17.70 -2.58 -29.14
CA GLN A 17 18.59 -3.45 -29.91
C GLN A 17 17.86 -4.68 -30.48
N LEU A 18 16.66 -4.98 -29.99
CA LEU A 18 15.91 -6.20 -30.30
C LEU A 18 14.47 -5.90 -30.77
N PRO A 19 14.28 -5.14 -31.87
CA PRO A 19 12.94 -4.77 -32.34
C PRO A 19 12.09 -5.99 -32.75
N GLU A 20 12.72 -7.04 -33.29
CA GLU A 20 12.04 -8.29 -33.67
C GLU A 20 11.64 -9.15 -32.46
N ALA A 21 12.29 -8.98 -31.32
CA ALA A 21 11.92 -9.70 -30.11
C ALA A 21 10.58 -9.21 -29.56
N GLU A 22 10.26 -7.93 -29.73
CA GLU A 22 8.99 -7.36 -29.25
C GLU A 22 7.79 -8.03 -29.95
N SER A 23 7.81 -8.15 -31.28
CA SER A 23 6.73 -8.80 -32.02
C SER A 23 6.56 -10.26 -31.60
N MET A 24 7.65 -11.01 -31.53
CA MET A 24 7.62 -12.42 -31.12
C MET A 24 7.07 -12.60 -29.69
N ILE A 25 7.48 -11.76 -28.74
CA ILE A 25 7.01 -11.83 -27.35
C ILE A 25 5.51 -11.47 -27.25
N ARG A 26 5.04 -10.52 -28.08
CA ARG A 26 3.62 -10.17 -28.17
C ARG A 26 2.79 -11.31 -28.78
N ASP A 27 3.27 -11.94 -29.85
CA ASP A 27 2.60 -13.08 -30.51
C ASP A 27 2.48 -14.29 -29.58
N MET A 28 3.47 -14.48 -28.70
CA MET A 28 3.44 -15.51 -27.66
C MET A 28 2.52 -15.17 -26.46
N GLY A 29 1.85 -14.00 -26.48
CA GLY A 29 0.91 -13.58 -25.44
C GLY A 29 1.54 -12.91 -24.21
N TYR A 30 2.82 -12.55 -24.27
CA TYR A 30 3.55 -11.97 -23.13
C TYR A 30 3.76 -10.45 -23.23
N GLY A 31 3.05 -9.76 -24.14
CA GLY A 31 3.20 -8.31 -24.37
C GLY A 31 3.10 -7.46 -23.09
N ALA A 32 2.11 -7.72 -22.24
CA ALA A 32 1.97 -6.98 -20.97
C ALA A 32 3.16 -7.16 -20.02
N MET A 33 3.75 -8.37 -19.99
CA MET A 33 4.94 -8.63 -19.18
C MET A 33 6.17 -7.94 -19.79
N PHE A 34 6.30 -7.93 -21.11
CA PHE A 34 7.35 -7.20 -21.81
C PHE A 34 7.28 -5.70 -21.53
N ASP A 35 6.10 -5.10 -21.66
CA ASP A 35 5.88 -3.67 -21.39
C ASP A 35 6.26 -3.32 -19.93
N ALA A 36 5.85 -4.14 -18.96
CA ALA A 36 6.22 -3.96 -17.55
C ALA A 36 7.73 -4.12 -17.28
N MET A 37 8.43 -5.02 -17.99
CA MET A 37 9.88 -5.20 -17.86
C MET A 37 10.65 -4.07 -18.53
N LYS A 38 10.19 -3.64 -19.71
CA LYS A 38 10.71 -2.49 -20.45
C LYS A 38 10.59 -1.20 -19.64
N GLU A 39 9.45 -0.97 -19.00
CA GLU A 39 9.25 0.19 -18.13
C GLU A 39 10.20 0.19 -16.93
N LYS A 40 10.41 -0.97 -16.29
CA LYS A 40 11.40 -1.12 -15.21
C LYS A 40 12.85 -0.90 -15.66
N ALA A 41 13.15 -1.19 -16.92
CA ALA A 41 14.47 -1.02 -17.51
C ALA A 41 14.79 0.41 -17.93
N GLN A 42 13.80 1.31 -17.92
CA GLN A 42 14.04 2.73 -18.16
C GLN A 42 15.00 3.31 -17.11
N PRO A 43 15.71 4.40 -17.42
CA PRO A 43 16.53 5.09 -16.44
C PRO A 43 15.69 5.65 -15.28
N PRO A 44 16.32 5.93 -14.12
CA PRO A 44 15.66 6.59 -13.00
C PRO A 44 15.03 7.92 -13.45
N ARG A 45 13.86 8.25 -12.89
CA ARG A 45 13.23 9.56 -13.14
C ARG A 45 14.11 10.66 -12.55
N GLU A 46 14.19 11.82 -13.20
CA GLU A 46 15.07 12.94 -12.81
C GLU A 46 14.86 13.43 -11.37
N GLU A 47 13.64 13.34 -10.85
CA GLU A 47 13.31 13.73 -9.48
C GLU A 47 13.82 12.74 -8.42
N THR A 48 14.10 11.49 -8.80
CA THR A 48 14.41 10.40 -7.87
C THR A 48 15.75 10.61 -7.14
N PRO A 49 16.87 10.92 -7.83
CA PRO A 49 18.13 11.22 -7.18
C PRO A 49 18.03 12.40 -6.21
N ARG A 50 17.27 13.43 -6.59
CA ARG A 50 17.06 14.60 -5.71
C ARG A 50 16.32 14.22 -4.43
N LYS A 51 15.24 13.45 -4.52
CA LYS A 51 14.51 12.91 -3.35
C LYS A 51 15.41 12.09 -2.42
N LEU A 52 16.33 11.31 -2.99
CA LEU A 52 17.30 10.53 -2.22
C LEU A 52 18.38 11.39 -1.54
N ALA A 53 18.84 12.45 -2.20
CA ALA A 53 19.83 13.37 -1.65
C ALA A 53 19.28 14.12 -0.42
N LEU A 54 18.01 14.51 -0.42
CA LEU A 54 17.35 15.16 0.72
C LEU A 54 17.32 14.29 1.97
N LEU A 55 17.27 12.96 1.81
CA LEU A 55 17.23 11.99 2.90
C LEU A 55 18.62 11.54 3.36
N GLU A 56 19.70 11.97 2.70
CA GLU A 56 21.06 11.53 3.02
C GLU A 56 21.56 12.09 4.36
N THR A 57 21.13 13.31 4.71
CA THR A 57 21.53 14.01 5.94
C THR A 57 20.53 13.84 7.08
N VAL A 58 19.43 13.14 6.84
CA VAL A 58 18.34 12.94 7.80
C VAL A 58 18.70 11.87 8.82
N THR A 59 18.32 12.11 10.08
CA THR A 59 18.34 11.08 11.13
C THR A 59 17.05 10.26 11.07
N PHE A 60 17.17 9.00 10.62
CA PHE A 60 16.05 8.07 10.53
C PHE A 60 15.62 7.58 11.93
N ALA A 61 14.32 7.31 12.07
CA ALA A 61 13.78 6.71 13.29
C ALA A 61 14.25 5.25 13.45
N GLU A 62 14.31 4.77 14.69
CA GLU A 62 14.73 3.41 14.99
C GLU A 62 13.83 2.35 14.33
N PRO A 63 14.39 1.17 13.98
CA PRO A 63 13.63 0.06 13.44
C PRO A 63 12.48 -0.34 14.36
N ARG A 64 11.28 -0.43 13.81
CA ARG A 64 10.09 -0.85 14.55
C ARG A 64 9.63 -2.24 14.14
N GLN A 65 9.29 -3.06 15.12
CA GLN A 65 8.71 -4.38 14.87
C GLN A 65 7.18 -4.29 14.87
N VAL A 66 6.56 -4.77 13.79
CA VAL A 66 5.11 -4.91 13.67
C VAL A 66 4.81 -6.37 13.33
N GLY A 67 4.34 -7.12 14.33
CA GLY A 67 4.16 -8.57 14.23
C GLY A 67 5.47 -9.29 13.92
N LYS A 68 5.52 -10.02 12.80
CA LYS A 68 6.72 -10.76 12.35
C LYS A 68 7.65 -9.95 11.45
N ARG A 69 7.33 -8.68 11.15
CA ARG A 69 8.08 -7.85 10.21
C ARG A 69 8.77 -6.72 10.95
N VAL A 70 10.03 -6.48 10.62
CA VAL A 70 10.80 -5.33 11.07
C VAL A 70 10.79 -4.29 9.95
N TYR A 71 10.39 -3.07 10.30
CA TYR A 71 10.36 -1.93 9.40
C TYR A 71 11.49 -0.99 9.80
N ASP A 72 12.43 -0.82 8.88
CA ASP A 72 13.63 -0.01 9.04
C ASP A 72 13.69 0.94 7.84
N ASP A 73 13.42 2.21 8.09
CA ASP A 73 13.36 3.25 7.06
C ASP A 73 14.75 3.52 6.46
N GLN A 74 15.81 3.46 7.27
CA GLN A 74 17.19 3.66 6.82
C GLN A 74 17.62 2.54 5.87
N LYS A 75 17.37 1.28 6.27
CA LYS A 75 17.67 0.12 5.41
C LYS A 75 16.88 0.16 4.11
N PHE A 76 15.61 0.58 4.17
CA PHE A 76 14.79 0.74 2.97
C PHE A 76 15.32 1.85 2.06
N TYR A 77 15.68 3.01 2.61
CA TYR A 77 16.30 4.12 1.89
C TYR A 77 17.59 3.68 1.18
N LEU A 78 18.50 2.99 1.89
CA LEU A 78 19.74 2.48 1.30
C LEU A 78 19.48 1.53 0.13
N SER A 79 18.45 0.67 0.24
CA SER A 79 18.05 -0.20 -0.86
C SER A 79 17.55 0.59 -2.07
N LEU A 80 16.83 1.69 -1.88
CA LEU A 80 16.37 2.53 -3.00
C LEU A 80 17.54 3.28 -3.64
N LYS A 81 18.45 3.82 -2.82
CA LYS A 81 19.66 4.51 -3.27
C LYS A 81 20.51 3.62 -4.16
N GLN A 82 20.82 2.40 -3.69
CA GLN A 82 21.59 1.42 -4.47
C GLN A 82 20.92 1.07 -5.81
N GLN A 83 19.59 0.92 -5.82
CA GLN A 83 18.85 0.60 -7.05
C GLN A 83 18.99 1.72 -8.10
N VAL A 84 18.88 2.99 -7.67
CA VAL A 84 19.01 4.17 -8.53
C VAL A 84 20.47 4.38 -8.99
N GLU A 85 21.44 4.21 -8.11
CA GLU A 85 22.88 4.26 -8.44
C GLU A 85 23.28 3.18 -9.45
N SER A 86 22.63 2.01 -9.38
CA SER A 86 22.79 0.93 -10.36
C SER A 86 22.06 1.21 -11.69
N GLY A 87 21.48 2.40 -11.87
CA GLY A 87 20.78 2.83 -13.08
C GLY A 87 19.37 2.27 -13.24
N ASN A 88 18.79 1.64 -12.21
CA ASN A 88 17.44 1.08 -12.30
C ASN A 88 16.39 2.09 -11.87
N ARG A 89 15.28 2.16 -12.60
CA ARG A 89 14.11 2.92 -12.20
C ARG A 89 13.39 2.29 -11.01
N LEU A 90 12.95 3.13 -10.08
CA LEU A 90 12.09 2.71 -8.98
C LEU A 90 10.67 2.47 -9.50
N SER A 91 10.01 1.42 -8.98
CA SER A 91 8.58 1.20 -9.25
C SER A 91 7.72 2.32 -8.63
N ASP A 92 6.49 2.51 -9.12
CA ASP A 92 5.58 3.53 -8.59
C ASP A 92 5.37 3.39 -7.08
N ASN A 93 5.18 2.17 -6.58
CA ASN A 93 5.05 1.92 -5.14
C ASN A 93 6.30 2.33 -4.34
N GLN A 94 7.49 2.13 -4.91
CA GLN A 94 8.74 2.56 -4.28
C GLN A 94 8.86 4.09 -4.29
N LEU A 95 8.48 4.75 -5.37
CA LEU A 95 8.45 6.22 -5.47
C LEU A 95 7.45 6.82 -4.48
N THR A 96 6.22 6.30 -4.40
CA THR A 96 5.24 6.75 -3.41
C THR A 96 5.74 6.56 -1.97
N TYR A 97 6.49 5.49 -1.70
CA TYR A 97 7.07 5.31 -0.38
C TYR A 97 8.24 6.28 -0.13
N LEU A 98 9.07 6.54 -1.13
CA LEU A 98 10.14 7.55 -1.07
C LEU A 98 9.54 8.94 -0.78
N ASP A 99 8.47 9.32 -1.46
CA ASP A 99 7.74 10.57 -1.23
C ASP A 99 7.26 10.66 0.23
N ARG A 100 6.72 9.56 0.78
CA ARG A 100 6.31 9.48 2.19
C ARG A 100 7.49 9.59 3.15
N LEU A 101 8.67 9.06 2.81
CA LEU A 101 9.87 9.23 3.64
C LEU A 101 10.32 10.70 3.63
N VAL A 102 10.39 11.32 2.46
CA VAL A 102 10.75 12.74 2.32
C VAL A 102 9.78 13.61 3.11
N MET A 103 8.47 13.35 3.05
CA MET A 103 7.48 14.04 3.88
C MET A 103 7.63 13.75 5.38
N LYS A 104 7.84 12.49 5.77
CA LYS A 104 7.96 12.09 7.19
C LYS A 104 9.14 12.76 7.87
N TYR A 105 10.25 12.93 7.16
CA TYR A 105 11.46 13.55 7.69
C TYR A 105 11.66 14.99 7.20
N GLY A 106 10.60 15.60 6.64
CA GLY A 106 10.63 16.95 6.09
C GLY A 106 11.07 18.02 7.10
N ASP A 107 10.76 17.83 8.38
CA ASP A 107 11.14 18.76 9.46
C ASP A 107 12.66 18.90 9.63
N GLN A 108 13.45 17.94 9.14
CA GLN A 108 14.91 17.96 9.17
C GLN A 108 15.54 18.53 7.88
N ILE A 109 14.71 18.88 6.88
CA ILE A 109 15.14 19.33 5.56
C ILE A 109 14.98 20.84 5.47
N GLU A 110 16.05 21.54 5.09
CA GLU A 110 16.01 22.99 4.88
C GLU A 110 15.14 23.36 3.68
N ASN A 111 14.32 24.41 3.81
CA ASN A 111 13.38 24.87 2.79
C ASN A 111 12.44 23.76 2.26
N PHE A 112 12.04 22.84 3.13
CA PHE A 112 11.21 21.69 2.78
C PHE A 112 9.94 22.08 2.02
N GLU A 113 9.27 23.17 2.39
CA GLU A 113 8.03 23.61 1.71
C GLU A 113 8.24 23.91 0.22
N ASP A 114 9.34 24.57 -0.14
CA ASP A 114 9.65 24.91 -1.52
C ASP A 114 10.08 23.66 -2.31
N VAL A 115 10.90 22.83 -1.68
CA VAL A 115 11.34 21.54 -2.24
C VAL A 115 10.16 20.60 -2.47
N ALA A 116 9.19 20.56 -1.55
CA ALA A 116 7.99 19.76 -1.68
C ALA A 116 7.09 20.24 -2.84
N LYS A 117 6.94 21.55 -3.01
CA LYS A 117 6.21 22.12 -4.16
C LYS A 117 6.91 21.80 -5.48
N GLU A 118 8.22 21.96 -5.54
CA GLU A 118 9.01 21.72 -6.75
C GLU A 118 8.96 20.24 -7.17
N LEU A 119 9.12 19.32 -6.22
CA LEU A 119 9.08 17.89 -6.44
C LEU A 119 7.65 17.31 -6.55
N LYS A 120 6.64 18.19 -6.56
CA LYS A 120 5.21 17.84 -6.54
C LYS A 120 4.92 16.73 -5.53
N LEU A 121 5.54 16.85 -4.36
CA LEU A 121 5.24 16.02 -3.19
C LEU A 121 3.90 16.47 -2.64
N GLU A 122 2.85 16.25 -3.41
CA GLU A 122 1.50 16.37 -2.90
C GLU A 122 1.39 15.35 -1.78
N GLN A 123 1.01 15.81 -0.59
CA GLN A 123 0.35 14.90 0.33
C GLN A 123 -0.73 14.25 -0.52
N SER A 124 -0.61 12.95 -0.74
CA SER A 124 -1.69 12.15 -1.28
C SER A 124 -2.80 12.21 -0.23
N ALA A 125 -3.49 13.35 -0.20
CA ALA A 125 -4.80 13.54 0.37
C ALA A 125 -5.75 12.84 -0.59
N GLU A 126 -5.52 11.53 -0.78
CA GLU A 126 -6.55 10.65 -1.28
C GLU A 126 -7.75 10.88 -0.37
N ALA A 127 -8.82 11.41 -0.95
CA ALA A 127 -10.00 11.92 -0.26
C ALA A 127 -10.40 11.01 0.93
N PRO A 128 -10.87 11.58 2.04
CA PRO A 128 -11.30 10.80 3.19
C PRO A 128 -12.25 9.68 2.73
N ASP A 129 -11.97 8.45 3.18
CA ASP A 129 -12.80 7.31 2.81
C ASP A 129 -14.07 7.33 3.68
N GLU A 130 -15.09 8.02 3.18
CA GLU A 130 -16.41 8.11 3.81
C GLU A 130 -17.04 6.73 4.02
N THR A 131 -16.73 5.75 3.14
CA THR A 131 -17.23 4.37 3.28
C THR A 131 -16.61 3.71 4.51
N SER A 132 -15.29 3.80 4.69
CA SER A 132 -14.63 3.28 5.90
C SER A 132 -15.17 3.92 7.18
N GLY A 133 -15.41 5.25 7.15
CA GLY A 133 -16.00 5.96 8.27
C GLY A 133 -17.39 5.45 8.62
N GLY A 134 -18.28 5.35 7.64
CA GLY A 134 -19.65 4.89 7.83
C GLY A 134 -19.74 3.44 8.34
N VAL A 135 -18.86 2.54 7.87
CA VAL A 135 -18.82 1.15 8.37
C VAL A 135 -18.29 1.10 9.81
N LEU A 136 -17.26 1.87 10.16
CA LEU A 136 -16.73 1.93 11.53
C LEU A 136 -17.75 2.50 12.53
N GLU A 137 -18.54 3.48 12.11
CA GLU A 137 -19.61 4.06 12.91
C GLU A 137 -20.75 3.06 13.12
N LEU A 138 -21.19 2.38 12.05
CA LEU A 138 -22.22 1.34 12.14
C LEU A 138 -21.81 0.22 13.10
N MET A 139 -20.55 -0.22 13.02
CA MET A 139 -20.00 -1.23 13.93
C MET A 139 -19.80 -0.73 15.37
N GLY A 140 -19.86 0.58 15.60
CA GLY A 140 -19.84 1.16 16.94
C GLY A 140 -21.06 0.80 17.78
N ALA A 141 -22.16 0.36 17.16
CA ALA A 141 -23.35 -0.14 17.85
C ALA A 141 -23.18 -1.55 18.44
N ILE A 142 -22.12 -2.28 18.06
CA ILE A 142 -21.87 -3.65 18.53
C ILE A 142 -21.45 -3.61 20.00
N THR A 143 -22.28 -4.20 20.86
CA THR A 143 -22.00 -4.33 22.30
C THR A 143 -21.45 -5.70 22.66
N THR A 144 -21.84 -6.74 21.93
CA THR A 144 -21.46 -8.13 22.22
C THR A 144 -20.56 -8.69 21.13
N TRP A 145 -19.26 -8.70 21.40
CA TRP A 145 -18.25 -9.29 20.52
C TRP A 145 -18.14 -10.80 20.74
N ALA A 146 -17.79 -11.55 19.68
CA ALA A 146 -17.49 -12.97 19.84
C ALA A 146 -16.24 -13.15 20.71
N GLU A 147 -16.22 -14.22 21.51
CA GLU A 147 -15.06 -14.52 22.35
C GLU A 147 -13.79 -14.70 21.50
N PRO A 148 -12.62 -14.26 22.00
CA PRO A 148 -11.36 -14.43 21.30
C PRO A 148 -11.10 -15.92 21.01
N THR A 149 -10.95 -16.26 19.74
CA THR A 149 -10.71 -17.65 19.34
C THR A 149 -9.23 -17.89 19.07
N GLN A 150 -8.67 -18.95 19.65
CA GLN A 150 -7.32 -19.38 19.33
C GLN A 150 -7.34 -20.31 18.12
N ARG A 151 -6.58 -19.95 17.08
CA ARG A 151 -6.31 -20.83 15.93
C ARG A 151 -4.80 -21.01 15.80
N GLY A 152 -4.31 -22.15 16.28
CA GLY A 152 -2.89 -22.42 16.38
C GLY A 152 -2.21 -21.47 17.37
N LYS A 153 -1.08 -20.86 16.98
CA LYS A 153 -0.33 -19.90 17.82
C LYS A 153 -0.90 -18.47 17.81
N ARG A 154 -2.07 -18.24 17.21
CA ARG A 154 -2.64 -16.89 17.02
C ARG A 154 -4.03 -16.78 17.65
N THR A 155 -4.19 -15.78 18.50
CA THR A 155 -5.48 -15.33 19.02
C THR A 155 -6.14 -14.40 18.00
N TRP A 156 -7.41 -14.63 17.72
CA TRP A 156 -8.25 -13.79 16.89
C TRP A 156 -9.31 -13.14 17.76
N ASP A 157 -9.13 -11.84 18.00
CA ASP A 157 -10.06 -10.99 18.74
C ASP A 157 -10.65 -9.95 17.77
N ASP A 158 -11.95 -10.06 17.50
CA ASP A 158 -12.66 -9.16 16.60
C ASP A 158 -12.79 -7.73 17.20
N HIS A 159 -12.87 -7.61 18.52
CA HIS A 159 -12.93 -6.33 19.21
C HIS A 159 -11.59 -5.59 19.14
N GLU A 160 -10.49 -6.28 19.44
CA GLU A 160 -9.14 -5.72 19.31
C GLU A 160 -8.85 -5.29 17.87
N PHE A 161 -9.27 -6.11 16.90
CA PHE A 161 -9.14 -5.79 15.48
C PHE A 161 -9.94 -4.55 15.08
N TYR A 162 -11.19 -4.41 15.55
CA TYR A 162 -12.00 -3.21 15.33
C TYR A 162 -11.33 -1.95 15.90
N GLN A 163 -10.84 -2.00 17.15
CA GLN A 163 -10.17 -0.86 17.78
C GLN A 163 -8.91 -0.44 17.03
N SER A 164 -8.13 -1.40 16.54
CA SER A 164 -6.95 -1.12 15.71
C SER A 164 -7.32 -0.38 14.42
N LEU A 165 -8.37 -0.82 13.72
CA LEU A 165 -8.85 -0.15 12.51
C LEU A 165 -9.43 1.24 12.82
N LYS A 166 -10.16 1.40 13.92
CA LYS A 166 -10.72 2.68 14.35
C LYS A 166 -9.62 3.71 14.63
N SER A 167 -8.59 3.34 15.38
CA SER A 167 -7.44 4.20 15.66
C SER A 167 -6.68 4.58 14.39
N GLN A 168 -6.48 3.60 13.48
CA GLN A 168 -5.86 3.86 12.18
C GLN A 168 -6.69 4.85 11.35
N PHE A 169 -8.01 4.70 11.31
CA PHE A 169 -8.90 5.61 10.60
C PHE A 169 -8.95 7.00 11.22
N GLN A 170 -8.88 7.14 12.55
CA GLN A 170 -8.82 8.46 13.20
C GLN A 170 -7.58 9.25 12.77
N THR A 171 -6.45 8.57 12.63
CA THR A 171 -5.16 9.18 12.24
C THR A 171 -5.09 9.45 10.75
N LYS A 172 -5.46 8.47 9.91
CA LYS A 172 -5.26 8.54 8.45
C LYS A 172 -6.50 8.98 7.68
N LYS A 173 -7.67 9.02 8.34
CA LYS A 173 -9.01 9.23 7.73
C LYS A 173 -9.34 8.28 6.57
N ARG A 174 -8.66 7.12 6.53
CA ARG A 174 -8.85 6.06 5.53
C ARG A 174 -8.32 4.70 5.99
N LEU A 175 -8.85 3.64 5.40
CA LEU A 175 -8.35 2.26 5.52
C LEU A 175 -7.94 1.74 4.14
N SER A 176 -7.03 0.76 4.09
CA SER A 176 -6.73 0.09 2.81
C SER A 176 -7.91 -0.78 2.35
N ASP A 177 -8.04 -1.02 1.04
CA ASP A 177 -9.13 -1.85 0.48
C ASP A 177 -9.25 -3.22 1.15
N ARG A 178 -8.11 -3.83 1.50
CA ARG A 178 -8.06 -5.11 2.22
C ARG A 178 -8.63 -4.99 3.63
N GLN A 179 -8.34 -3.89 4.32
CA GLN A 179 -8.87 -3.61 5.65
C GLN A 179 -10.36 -3.28 5.59
N LEU A 180 -10.80 -2.46 4.65
CA LEU A 180 -12.22 -2.17 4.43
C LEU A 180 -13.00 -3.45 4.09
N ALA A 181 -12.48 -4.31 3.21
CA ALA A 181 -13.12 -5.59 2.88
C ALA A 181 -13.20 -6.53 4.10
N ALA A 182 -12.17 -6.55 4.95
CA ALA A 182 -12.21 -7.32 6.20
C ALA A 182 -13.23 -6.74 7.18
N LEU A 183 -13.27 -5.41 7.33
CA LEU A 183 -14.23 -4.69 8.18
C LEU A 183 -15.67 -4.96 7.74
N LYS A 184 -15.97 -4.86 6.43
CA LYS A 184 -17.29 -5.18 5.86
C LYS A 184 -17.71 -6.63 6.12
N LYS A 185 -16.77 -7.58 6.00
CA LYS A 185 -17.04 -8.99 6.32
C LYS A 185 -17.32 -9.21 7.79
N MET A 186 -16.67 -8.46 8.67
CA MET A 186 -16.92 -8.50 10.11
C MET A 186 -18.28 -7.88 10.41
N ALA A 187 -18.61 -6.73 9.82
CA ALA A 187 -19.91 -6.09 9.93
C ALA A 187 -21.05 -7.07 9.59
N ALA A 188 -20.97 -7.80 8.48
CA ALA A 188 -21.98 -8.81 8.14
C ALA A 188 -22.17 -9.91 9.20
N ARG A 189 -21.15 -10.25 10.00
CA ARG A 189 -21.30 -11.26 11.08
C ARG A 189 -22.02 -10.73 12.31
N TYR A 190 -21.97 -9.41 12.52
CA TYR A 190 -22.60 -8.72 13.65
C TYR A 190 -23.83 -7.91 13.20
N ALA A 191 -24.34 -8.16 11.99
CA ALA A 191 -25.48 -7.45 11.42
C ALA A 191 -26.71 -7.45 12.34
N ASP A 192 -26.95 -8.56 13.05
CA ASP A 192 -28.06 -8.70 14.01
C ASP A 192 -28.00 -7.67 15.17
N GLN A 193 -26.82 -7.11 15.46
CA GLN A 193 -26.61 -6.12 16.52
C GLN A 193 -26.57 -4.67 15.99
N MET A 194 -26.71 -4.46 14.68
CA MET A 194 -26.55 -3.15 14.05
C MET A 194 -27.88 -2.65 13.46
N PRO A 195 -28.55 -1.70 14.13
CA PRO A 195 -29.74 -1.06 13.59
C PRO A 195 -29.44 -0.37 12.25
N GLY A 196 -30.30 -0.57 11.25
CA GLY A 196 -30.12 0.05 9.92
C GLY A 196 -28.99 -0.57 9.09
N TYR A 197 -28.56 -1.80 9.40
CA TYR A 197 -27.56 -2.51 8.57
C TYR A 197 -28.05 -2.64 7.12
N GLU A 198 -29.30 -3.10 6.92
CA GLU A 198 -29.93 -3.29 5.60
C GLU A 198 -30.02 -1.99 4.81
N GLU A 199 -30.47 -0.90 5.45
CA GLU A 199 -30.57 0.44 4.83
C GLU A 199 -29.20 0.96 4.38
N LYS A 200 -28.14 0.68 5.16
CA LYS A 200 -26.78 1.10 4.82
C LYS A 200 -26.05 0.13 3.90
N GLN A 201 -26.65 -0.99 3.48
CA GLN A 201 -25.97 -1.97 2.62
C GLN A 201 -25.62 -1.41 1.26
N GLU A 202 -26.55 -0.70 0.63
CA GLU A 202 -26.36 -0.14 -0.69
C GLU A 202 -25.37 1.03 -0.63
N ALA A 203 -25.56 1.94 0.33
CA ALA A 203 -24.70 3.11 0.53
C ALA A 203 -23.24 2.73 0.84
N LEU A 204 -23.02 1.72 1.68
CA LEU A 204 -21.68 1.32 2.12
C LEU A 204 -21.14 0.10 1.37
N LYS A 205 -21.87 -0.43 0.37
CA LYS A 205 -21.57 -1.68 -0.36
C LYS A 205 -21.23 -2.82 0.61
N LEU A 206 -22.10 -3.05 1.59
CA LEU A 206 -21.93 -4.09 2.61
C LEU A 206 -22.41 -5.45 2.08
N PRO A 207 -21.74 -6.54 2.47
CA PRO A 207 -22.21 -7.88 2.14
C PRO A 207 -23.54 -8.21 2.84
N PRO A 208 -24.29 -9.21 2.35
CA PRO A 208 -25.52 -9.68 2.99
C PRO A 208 -25.25 -10.12 4.44
N PRO A 209 -26.19 -9.89 5.36
CA PRO A 209 -26.04 -10.27 6.76
C PRO A 209 -25.80 -11.79 6.85
N LYS A 210 -24.77 -12.18 7.60
CA LYS A 210 -24.51 -13.58 7.91
C LYS A 210 -25.31 -13.95 9.14
N VAL A 211 -26.56 -14.32 8.93
CA VAL A 211 -27.45 -14.85 9.97
C VAL A 211 -26.70 -15.97 10.71
N LYS A 212 -26.52 -15.84 12.03
CA LYS A 212 -26.01 -16.95 12.84
C LYS A 212 -27.01 -18.10 12.69
N LYS A 213 -26.59 -19.22 12.08
CA LYS A 213 -27.35 -20.47 12.21
C LYS A 213 -27.37 -20.79 13.71
N LYS A 214 -28.57 -20.72 14.30
CA LYS A 214 -28.86 -21.16 15.67
C LYS A 214 -28.38 -22.60 15.87
#